data_AF-A0A0P1I2G2-F1
#
_entry.id   AF-A0A0P1I2G2-F1
#
_cell.length_a   1.000
_cell.length_b   1.000
_cell.length_c   1.000
_cell.angle_alpha   90.00
_cell.angle_beta   90.00
_cell.angle_gamma   90.00
#
_symmetry.space_group_name_H-M   'P 1'
#
loop_
_entity.id
_entity.type
_entity.pdbx_description
1 polymer ?
#
loop_
_entity_poly.entity_id
_entity_poly.type
_entity_poly.pdbx_seq_one_letter_code
_entity_poly.pdbx_strand_id
1 'polypeptide(L)'
;MTIRFLLPLTLLATLPLVGCEETGAVAQDLEALREPDLVRSVALAPPGAEPGTCWGREVSPATIETVTEQVMVQPAEVLDDGTVISPAIFRSETRQKIVKERRETWFQTPCEDVWTEEFTSSVQRALAARGFYHGAVTGVRDKRTLSAIRRFQSPQGLDSSILSLEAARSLGLVAVERDKT
;
A
#
# COMPACT_ATOMS: atom_id res chain seq x y z
N MET A 1 -33.86 -75.06 -14.40
CA MET A 1 -35.27 -75.25 -14.80
C MET A 1 -36.05 -74.01 -14.38
N THR A 2 -35.89 -72.86 -15.06
CA THR A 2 -36.67 -72.33 -16.21
C THR A 2 -38.18 -72.23 -15.98
N ILE A 3 -38.71 -70.98 -16.03
CA ILE A 3 -40.04 -70.43 -16.45
C ILE A 3 -40.07 -69.02 -15.80
N ARG A 4 -40.02 -67.82 -16.43
CA ARG A 4 -40.42 -67.17 -17.69
C ARG A 4 -41.91 -66.74 -17.78
N PHE A 5 -42.09 -65.43 -18.04
CA PHE A 5 -43.31 -64.65 -18.40
C PHE A 5 -44.19 -64.13 -17.24
N LEU A 6 -44.74 -62.90 -17.22
CA LEU A 6 -45.20 -61.99 -18.30
C LEU A 6 -45.21 -60.52 -17.83
N LEU A 7 -44.96 -59.59 -18.77
CA LEU A 7 -45.14 -58.14 -18.66
C LEU A 7 -46.63 -57.75 -18.59
N PRO A 8 -46.98 -56.53 -18.15
CA PRO A 8 -47.65 -55.67 -19.13
C PRO A 8 -47.10 -54.24 -19.22
N LEU A 9 -47.11 -53.83 -20.48
CA LEU A 9 -46.91 -52.54 -21.10
C LEU A 9 -47.89 -51.48 -20.53
N THR A 10 -47.38 -50.36 -20.01
CA THR A 10 -48.10 -49.08 -20.07
C THR A 10 -47.16 -47.97 -20.53
N LEU A 11 -47.54 -47.46 -21.69
CA LEU A 11 -46.99 -46.36 -22.46
C LEU A 11 -47.40 -45.04 -21.80
N LEU A 12 -46.48 -44.18 -21.38
CA LEU A 12 -46.77 -42.76 -21.23
C LEU A 12 -45.64 -41.94 -21.84
N ALA A 13 -45.97 -41.36 -22.99
CA ALA A 13 -45.19 -40.38 -23.70
C ALA A 13 -45.13 -39.07 -22.90
N THR A 14 -43.93 -38.51 -22.75
CA THR A 14 -43.77 -37.10 -22.39
C THR A 14 -42.83 -36.42 -23.37
N LEU A 15 -43.41 -35.39 -23.99
CA LEU A 15 -42.91 -34.50 -25.03
C LEU A 15 -41.63 -33.73 -24.64
N PRO A 16 -40.89 -33.22 -25.63
CA PRO A 16 -39.56 -32.65 -25.48
C PRO A 16 -39.61 -31.29 -24.76
N LEU A 17 -38.71 -31.10 -23.80
CA LEU A 17 -38.37 -29.76 -23.32
C LEU A 17 -37.48 -29.09 -24.37
N VAL A 18 -38.04 -28.06 -24.97
CA VAL A 18 -37.38 -27.03 -25.77
C VAL A 18 -36.12 -26.55 -25.06
N GLY A 19 -34.96 -26.78 -25.69
CA GLY A 19 -33.74 -26.06 -25.36
C GLY A 19 -33.76 -24.69 -26.02
N CYS A 20 -33.54 -23.62 -25.27
CA CYS A 20 -33.18 -22.32 -25.83
C CYS A 20 -31.76 -22.41 -26.37
N GLU A 21 -31.64 -22.34 -27.69
CA GLU A 21 -30.38 -22.10 -28.38
C GLU A 21 -30.09 -20.60 -28.31
N GLU A 22 -29.33 -20.16 -27.30
CA GLU A 22 -28.76 -18.81 -27.31
C GLU A 22 -27.54 -18.79 -28.23
N THR A 23 -27.79 -18.67 -29.53
CA THR A 23 -26.80 -18.12 -30.47
C THR A 23 -26.92 -16.60 -30.47
N GLY A 24 -26.31 -15.97 -29.47
CA GLY A 24 -26.18 -14.52 -29.36
C GLY A 24 -24.70 -14.16 -29.22
N ALA A 25 -24.08 -13.76 -30.32
CA ALA A 25 -22.70 -13.33 -30.38
C ALA A 25 -22.41 -12.18 -29.40
N VAL A 26 -21.55 -12.43 -28.41
CA VAL A 26 -20.82 -11.37 -27.68
C VAL A 26 -19.39 -11.83 -27.41
N ALA A 27 -18.62 -12.09 -28.47
CA ALA A 27 -17.20 -12.45 -28.36
C ALA A 27 -16.26 -11.28 -28.73
N GLN A 28 -16.73 -10.02 -28.72
CA GLN A 28 -15.94 -8.90 -29.22
C GLN A 28 -15.92 -7.65 -28.34
N ASP A 29 -16.13 -7.77 -27.02
CA ASP A 29 -15.90 -6.60 -26.15
C ASP A 29 -15.32 -6.92 -24.76
N LEU A 30 -14.56 -8.02 -24.68
CA LEU A 30 -13.81 -8.35 -23.46
C LEU A 30 -12.48 -7.58 -23.36
N GLU A 31 -11.98 -7.05 -24.48
CA GLU A 31 -10.73 -6.27 -24.50
C GLU A 31 -10.95 -4.82 -24.05
N ALA A 32 -12.14 -4.24 -24.24
CA ALA A 32 -12.48 -2.91 -23.72
C ALA A 32 -12.75 -2.91 -22.21
N LEU A 33 -13.07 -4.07 -21.64
CA LEU A 33 -13.15 -4.30 -20.19
C LEU A 33 -11.79 -4.66 -19.57
N ARG A 34 -10.73 -4.74 -20.39
CA ARG A 34 -9.38 -4.94 -19.88
C ARG A 34 -8.92 -3.60 -19.30
N GLU A 35 -9.29 -3.37 -18.04
CA GLU A 35 -8.69 -2.32 -17.23
C GLU A 35 -7.17 -2.39 -17.44
N PRO A 36 -6.49 -1.25 -17.72
CA PRO A 36 -5.05 -1.25 -17.84
C PRO A 36 -4.54 -1.89 -16.55
N ASP A 37 -3.81 -2.99 -16.72
CA ASP A 37 -3.26 -3.75 -15.61
C ASP A 37 -2.42 -2.76 -14.80
N LEU A 38 -3.00 -2.22 -13.73
CA LEU A 38 -2.31 -1.45 -12.71
C LEU A 38 -1.47 -2.47 -11.96
N VAL A 39 -0.49 -3.05 -12.67
CA VAL A 39 0.49 -3.98 -12.13
C VAL A 39 1.27 -3.15 -11.14
N ARG A 40 0.84 -3.26 -9.88
CA ARG A 40 1.59 -2.81 -8.73
C ARG A 40 2.93 -3.53 -8.81
N SER A 41 3.94 -2.87 -9.38
CA SER A 41 5.23 -3.48 -9.60
C SER A 41 5.73 -4.04 -8.27
N VAL A 42 5.83 -5.37 -8.22
CA VAL A 42 6.40 -6.11 -7.08
C VAL A 42 7.92 -6.08 -7.21
N ALA A 43 8.47 -4.88 -7.45
CA ALA A 43 9.90 -4.71 -7.45
C ALA A 43 10.42 -5.08 -6.06
N LEU A 44 11.49 -5.89 -6.02
CA LEU A 44 12.14 -6.32 -4.78
C LEU A 44 13.26 -5.35 -4.36
N ALA A 45 13.71 -4.49 -5.29
CA ALA A 45 14.80 -3.54 -5.11
C ALA A 45 14.62 -2.34 -6.07
N PRO A 46 15.26 -1.18 -5.78
CA PRO A 46 15.27 -0.06 -6.71
C PRO A 46 16.09 -0.37 -7.97
N PRO A 47 15.85 0.36 -9.09
CA PRO A 47 16.69 0.25 -10.28
C PRO A 47 18.17 0.50 -9.96
N GLY A 48 19.05 -0.39 -10.45
CA GLY A 48 20.50 -0.27 -10.25
C GLY A 48 21.02 -0.73 -8.88
N ALA A 49 20.20 -1.43 -8.08
CA ALA A 49 20.65 -2.02 -6.82
C ALA A 49 21.83 -3.00 -7.01
N GLU A 50 22.83 -2.90 -6.14
CA GLU A 50 24.00 -3.79 -6.16
C GLU A 50 23.63 -5.25 -5.87
N PRO A 51 24.25 -6.24 -6.53
CA PRO A 51 24.02 -7.65 -6.26
C PRO A 51 24.28 -8.00 -4.79
N GLY A 52 23.43 -8.85 -4.21
CA GLY A 52 23.56 -9.28 -2.81
C GLY A 52 23.04 -8.28 -1.76
N THR A 53 22.50 -7.13 -2.18
CA THR A 53 21.84 -6.19 -1.27
C THR A 53 20.34 -6.48 -1.15
N CYS A 54 19.79 -6.34 0.05
CA CYS A 54 18.36 -6.51 0.32
C CYS A 54 17.70 -5.15 0.58
N TRP A 55 16.48 -4.98 0.09
CA TRP A 55 15.79 -3.69 0.06
C TRP A 55 14.38 -3.78 0.65
N GLY A 56 14.03 -2.75 1.42
CA GLY A 56 12.66 -2.44 1.82
C GLY A 56 12.12 -1.28 0.99
N ARG A 57 10.79 -1.25 0.85
CA ARG A 57 10.05 -0.12 0.26
C ARG A 57 8.99 0.35 1.24
N GLU A 58 9.05 1.63 1.58
CA GLU A 58 7.98 2.31 2.31
C GLU A 58 7.20 3.20 1.36
N VAL A 59 5.86 3.15 1.43
CA VAL A 59 4.98 3.91 0.53
C VAL A 59 4.16 4.88 1.37
N SER A 60 4.51 6.16 1.30
CA SER A 60 3.67 7.22 1.83
C SER A 60 2.52 7.50 0.87
N PRO A 61 1.26 7.32 1.28
CA PRO A 61 0.11 7.59 0.41
C PRO A 61 -0.05 9.08 0.15
N ALA A 62 -0.70 9.41 -0.96
CA ALA A 62 -1.15 10.77 -1.20
C ALA A 62 -2.31 11.12 -0.24
N THR A 63 -2.37 12.38 0.20
CA THR A 63 -3.49 12.93 0.95
C THR A 63 -4.19 13.96 0.09
N ILE A 64 -5.49 13.73 -0.12
CA ILE A 64 -6.36 14.61 -0.91
C ILE A 64 -7.31 15.28 0.07
N GLU A 65 -7.40 16.61 -0.01
CA GLU A 65 -8.34 17.39 0.79
C GLU A 65 -9.30 18.17 -0.11
N THR A 66 -10.52 18.35 0.38
CA THR A 66 -11.49 19.25 -0.24
C THR A 66 -11.25 20.65 0.30
N VAL A 67 -10.74 21.54 -0.55
CA VAL A 67 -10.41 22.92 -0.16
C VAL A 67 -11.44 23.86 -0.76
N THR A 68 -12.02 24.72 0.09
CA THR A 68 -12.87 25.84 -0.32
C THR A 68 -12.06 27.12 -0.29
N GLU A 69 -11.91 27.77 -1.44
CA GLU A 69 -11.18 29.03 -1.60
C GLU A 69 -12.16 30.15 -1.96
N GLN A 70 -11.97 31.36 -1.41
CA GLN A 70 -12.72 32.55 -1.83
C GLN A 70 -11.98 33.20 -3.00
N VAL A 71 -12.53 33.06 -4.19
CA VAL A 71 -11.98 33.69 -5.39
C VAL A 71 -12.64 35.07 -5.55
N MET A 72 -11.83 36.12 -5.57
CA MET A 72 -12.31 37.47 -5.85
C MET A 72 -12.75 37.53 -7.31
N VAL A 73 -14.04 37.76 -7.53
CA VAL A 73 -14.62 37.89 -8.86
C VAL A 73 -14.54 39.34 -9.34
N GLN A 74 -14.68 40.28 -8.41
CA GLN A 74 -14.59 41.70 -8.68
C GLN A 74 -13.88 42.42 -7.52
N PRO A 75 -12.88 43.27 -7.80
CA PRO A 75 -12.24 44.09 -6.76
C PRO A 75 -13.17 45.19 -6.25
N ALA A 76 -12.82 45.78 -5.10
CA ALA A 76 -13.55 46.93 -4.58
C ALA A 76 -13.22 48.19 -5.40
N GLU A 77 -14.20 49.09 -5.53
CA GLU A 77 -14.01 50.42 -6.10
C GLU A 77 -13.84 51.44 -4.96
N VAL A 78 -12.74 52.21 -4.99
CA VAL A 78 -12.34 53.13 -3.93
C VAL A 78 -11.84 54.44 -4.56
N LEU A 79 -12.23 55.59 -3.99
CA LEU A 79 -11.74 56.92 -4.39
C LEU A 79 -10.34 57.22 -3.84
N ASP A 80 -9.69 58.26 -4.36
CA ASP A 80 -8.35 58.68 -3.94
C ASP A 80 -8.28 59.13 -2.46
N ASP A 81 -9.42 59.52 -1.88
CA ASP A 81 -9.55 59.89 -0.46
C ASP A 81 -9.78 58.69 0.47
N GLY A 82 -9.85 57.46 -0.08
CA GLY A 82 -10.09 56.23 0.65
C GLY A 82 -11.56 55.85 0.83
N THR A 83 -12.51 56.63 0.29
CA THR A 83 -13.93 56.31 0.35
C THR A 83 -14.27 55.12 -0.54
N VAL A 84 -14.89 54.07 0.02
CA VAL A 84 -15.31 52.87 -0.72
C VAL A 84 -16.64 53.11 -1.42
N ILE A 85 -16.65 53.04 -2.75
CA ILE A 85 -17.86 53.16 -3.59
C ILE A 85 -18.60 51.83 -3.66
N SER A 86 -17.86 50.73 -3.85
CA SER A 86 -18.41 49.38 -3.96
C SER A 86 -17.46 48.36 -3.34
N PRO A 87 -17.95 47.44 -2.50
CA PRO A 87 -17.11 46.39 -1.91
C PRO A 87 -16.72 45.33 -2.95
N ALA A 88 -15.64 44.59 -2.68
CA ALA A 88 -15.23 43.47 -3.52
C ALA A 88 -16.26 42.32 -3.46
N ILE A 89 -16.47 41.65 -4.59
CA ILE A 89 -17.36 40.49 -4.71
C ILE A 89 -16.50 39.22 -4.79
N PHE A 90 -16.83 38.25 -3.95
CA PHE A 90 -16.15 36.95 -3.89
C PHE A 90 -17.10 35.80 -4.20
N ARG A 91 -16.54 34.71 -4.71
CA ARG A 91 -17.23 33.44 -4.91
C ARG A 91 -16.45 32.34 -4.20
N SER A 92 -17.17 31.47 -3.50
CA SER A 92 -16.57 30.26 -2.93
C SER A 92 -16.43 29.19 -4.00
N GLU A 93 -15.21 28.72 -4.21
CA GLU A 93 -14.90 27.60 -5.10
C GLU A 93 -14.37 26.42 -4.29
N THR A 94 -15.01 25.26 -4.44
CA THR A 94 -14.60 24.03 -3.77
C THR A 94 -13.92 23.11 -4.78
N ARG A 95 -12.69 22.68 -4.48
CA ARG A 95 -11.95 21.74 -5.34
C ARG A 95 -11.18 20.71 -4.52
N GLN A 96 -10.92 19.56 -5.15
CA GLN A 96 -9.99 18.57 -4.60
C GLN A 96 -8.56 19.03 -4.82
N LYS A 97 -7.75 19.02 -3.76
CA LYS A 97 -6.33 19.37 -3.80
C LYS A 97 -5.51 18.26 -3.18
N ILE A 98 -4.50 17.80 -3.92
CA ILE A 98 -3.48 16.90 -3.35
C ILE A 98 -2.60 17.76 -2.44
N VAL A 99 -2.74 17.60 -1.14
CA VAL A 99 -1.97 18.37 -0.14
C VAL A 99 -0.65 17.68 0.20
N LYS A 100 -0.61 16.36 0.02
CA LYS A 100 0.59 15.55 0.18
C LYS A 100 0.68 14.56 -0.96
N GLU A 101 1.80 14.60 -1.68
CA GLU A 101 2.04 13.66 -2.76
C GLU A 101 2.42 12.27 -2.25
N ARG A 102 2.04 11.25 -3.03
CA ARG A 102 2.51 9.89 -2.83
C ARG A 102 4.02 9.85 -3.04
N ARG A 103 4.73 9.15 -2.16
CA ARG A 103 6.18 8.90 -2.31
C ARG A 103 6.51 7.45 -2.01
N GLU A 104 7.39 6.86 -2.81
CA GLU A 104 7.99 5.56 -2.54
C GLU A 104 9.44 5.78 -2.11
N THR A 105 9.80 5.27 -0.94
CA THR A 105 11.15 5.36 -0.38
C THR A 105 11.76 3.98 -0.35
N TRP A 106 12.86 3.80 -1.08
CA TRP A 106 13.68 2.59 -1.06
C TRP A 106 14.82 2.75 -0.06
N PHE A 107 15.09 1.70 0.71
CA PHE A 107 16.19 1.67 1.66
C PHE A 107 16.72 0.25 1.80
N GLN A 108 18.01 0.10 2.08
CA GLN A 108 18.58 -1.21 2.34
C GLN A 108 18.12 -1.74 3.71
N THR A 109 17.92 -3.05 3.82
CA THR A 109 17.53 -3.79 5.02
C THR A 109 18.47 -4.97 5.22
N PRO A 110 18.66 -5.48 6.45
CA PRO A 110 19.23 -6.80 6.64
C PRO A 110 18.49 -7.83 5.78
N CYS A 111 19.26 -8.68 5.10
CA CYS A 111 18.74 -9.79 4.31
C CYS A 111 18.05 -10.85 5.20
N GLU A 112 17.19 -11.66 4.59
CA GLU A 112 16.34 -12.62 5.33
C GLU A 112 17.16 -13.70 6.05
N ASP A 113 18.30 -14.10 5.49
CA ASP A 113 19.25 -15.06 6.07
C ASP A 113 19.88 -14.58 7.39
N VAL A 114 19.96 -13.26 7.60
CA VAL A 114 20.47 -12.66 8.83
C VAL A 114 19.42 -12.69 9.96
N TRP A 115 18.13 -12.87 9.65
CA TRP A 115 17.03 -12.84 10.62
C TRP A 115 16.91 -14.14 11.45
N THR A 116 17.95 -14.45 12.20
CA THR A 116 17.98 -15.56 13.17
C THR A 116 17.32 -15.16 14.49
N GLU A 117 17.07 -16.16 15.36
CA GLU A 117 16.58 -15.93 16.73
C GLU A 117 17.56 -15.04 17.53
N GLU A 118 18.86 -15.28 17.37
CA GLU A 118 19.90 -14.51 18.03
C GLU A 118 19.93 -13.06 17.56
N PHE A 119 19.90 -12.83 16.25
CA PHE A 119 19.86 -11.48 15.68
C PHE A 119 18.60 -10.74 16.12
N THR A 120 17.45 -11.40 16.04
CA THR A 120 16.17 -10.84 16.47
C THR A 120 16.18 -10.50 17.97
N SER A 121 16.78 -11.34 18.80
CA SER A 121 16.95 -11.07 20.23
C SER A 121 17.84 -9.84 20.46
N SER A 122 18.89 -9.67 19.67
CA SER A 122 19.73 -8.46 19.71
C SER A 122 18.97 -7.22 19.28
N VAL A 123 18.12 -7.30 18.24
CA VAL A 123 17.23 -6.21 17.82
C VAL A 123 16.29 -5.82 18.96
N GLN A 124 15.60 -6.79 19.56
CA GLN A 124 14.67 -6.56 20.66
C GLN A 124 15.38 -5.92 21.88
N ARG A 125 16.56 -6.41 22.26
CA ARG A 125 17.38 -5.80 23.34
C ARG A 125 17.78 -4.37 23.01
N ALA A 126 18.27 -4.11 21.80
CA ALA A 126 18.72 -2.79 21.38
C ALA A 126 17.57 -1.77 21.35
N LEU A 127 16.38 -2.20 20.91
CA LEU A 127 15.15 -1.40 20.94
C LEU A 127 14.65 -1.18 22.37
N ALA A 128 14.74 -2.19 23.24
CA ALA A 128 14.34 -2.08 24.64
C ALA A 128 15.23 -1.10 25.42
N ALA A 129 16.55 -1.16 25.19
CA ALA A 129 17.50 -0.21 25.77
C ALA A 129 17.22 1.25 25.39
N ARG A 130 16.56 1.48 24.25
CA ARG A 130 16.13 2.81 23.76
C ARG A 130 14.67 3.13 24.07
N GLY A 131 13.97 2.25 24.79
CA GLY A 131 12.58 2.47 25.21
C GLY A 131 11.51 2.17 24.14
N PHE A 132 11.86 1.55 23.01
CA PHE A 132 10.91 1.25 21.92
C PHE A 132 10.31 -0.15 21.98
N TYR A 133 10.95 -1.07 22.69
CA TYR A 133 10.46 -2.42 22.93
C TYR A 133 10.28 -2.65 24.43
N HIS A 134 9.14 -3.23 24.81
CA HIS A 134 8.86 -3.61 26.19
C HIS A 134 8.63 -5.12 26.24
N GLY A 135 8.72 -5.75 27.41
CA GLY A 135 8.43 -7.17 27.61
C GLY A 135 9.62 -8.10 27.39
N ALA A 136 9.34 -9.40 27.33
CA ALA A 136 10.35 -10.43 27.19
C ALA A 136 11.02 -10.39 25.80
N VAL A 137 12.32 -10.64 25.76
CA VAL A 137 13.08 -10.86 24.53
C VAL A 137 12.80 -12.28 24.06
N THR A 138 12.00 -12.43 23.01
CA THR A 138 11.54 -13.73 22.49
C THR A 138 12.38 -14.26 21.34
N GLY A 139 13.19 -13.41 20.69
CA GLY A 139 13.91 -13.78 19.46
C GLY A 139 12.99 -13.99 18.25
N VAL A 140 11.70 -13.66 18.34
CA VAL A 140 10.73 -13.84 17.26
C VAL A 140 10.40 -12.49 16.61
N ARG A 141 10.51 -12.40 15.28
CA ARG A 141 10.18 -11.21 14.47
C ARG A 141 8.66 -11.09 14.29
N ASP A 142 7.97 -10.80 15.39
CA ASP A 142 6.51 -10.70 15.47
C ASP A 142 6.00 -9.26 15.32
N LYS A 143 4.67 -9.07 15.39
CA LYS A 143 4.04 -7.74 15.32
C LYS A 143 4.57 -6.76 16.37
N ARG A 144 4.94 -7.25 17.56
CA ARG A 144 5.50 -6.42 18.64
C ARG A 144 6.87 -5.89 18.24
N THR A 145 7.72 -6.76 17.71
CA THR A 145 9.06 -6.42 17.21
C THR A 145 8.97 -5.45 16.03
N LEU A 146 8.12 -5.75 15.05
CA LEU A 146 7.87 -4.88 13.89
C LEU A 146 7.32 -3.50 14.29
N SER A 147 6.41 -3.43 15.27
CA SER A 147 5.91 -2.16 15.78
C SER A 147 6.98 -1.35 16.51
N ALA A 148 7.87 -2.01 17.26
CA ALA A 148 8.98 -1.35 17.93
C ALA A 148 9.99 -0.79 16.92
N ILE A 149 10.30 -1.53 15.84
CA ILE A 149 11.12 -1.06 14.72
C ILE A 149 10.49 0.21 14.13
N ARG A 150 9.20 0.18 13.78
CA ARG A 150 8.49 1.34 13.23
C ARG A 150 8.56 2.57 14.14
N ARG A 151 8.30 2.39 15.44
CA ARG A 151 8.37 3.50 16.42
C ARG A 151 9.78 4.08 16.55
N PHE A 152 10.81 3.23 16.48
CA PHE A 152 12.20 3.68 16.52
C PHE A 152 12.55 4.52 15.27
N GLN A 153 12.07 4.11 14.09
CA GLN A 153 12.40 4.73 12.81
C GLN A 153 11.55 5.97 12.48
N SER A 154 10.31 6.05 12.99
CA SER A 154 9.38 7.14 12.64
C SER A 154 9.93 8.55 12.95
N PRO A 155 10.54 8.81 14.12
CA PRO A 155 11.16 10.11 14.41
C PRO A 155 12.34 10.46 13.51
N GLN A 156 12.95 9.45 12.87
CA GLN A 156 14.05 9.60 11.92
C GLN A 156 13.55 9.80 10.48
N GLY A 157 12.23 9.94 10.28
CA GLY A 157 11.60 10.18 8.98
C GLY A 157 11.23 8.92 8.20
N LEU A 158 11.36 7.73 8.79
CA LEU A 158 11.00 6.46 8.15
C LEU A 158 9.89 5.75 8.92
N ASP A 159 8.65 5.87 8.44
CA ASP A 159 7.47 5.24 9.04
C ASP A 159 7.27 3.80 8.57
N SER A 160 8.29 2.95 8.72
CA SER A 160 8.30 1.56 8.22
C SER A 160 8.53 0.52 9.31
N SER A 161 7.90 -0.64 9.17
CA SER A 161 8.13 -1.81 10.03
C SER A 161 9.33 -2.66 9.61
N ILE A 162 9.91 -2.38 8.44
CA ILE A 162 11.13 -3.04 7.96
C ILE A 162 12.34 -2.31 8.57
N LEU A 163 13.29 -3.06 9.15
CA LEU A 163 14.49 -2.48 9.75
C LEU A 163 15.45 -1.99 8.67
N SER A 164 15.67 -0.69 8.57
CA SER A 164 16.68 -0.15 7.66
C SER A 164 18.10 -0.48 8.14
N LEU A 165 19.07 -0.60 7.23
CA LEU A 165 20.47 -0.77 7.60
C LEU A 165 21.01 0.43 8.37
N GLU A 166 20.50 1.64 8.09
CA GLU A 166 20.82 2.84 8.86
C GLU A 166 20.38 2.70 10.32
N ALA A 167 19.12 2.27 10.56
CA ALA A 167 18.61 2.00 11.88
C ALA A 167 19.36 0.83 12.55
N ALA A 168 19.70 -0.23 11.82
CA ALA A 168 20.47 -1.35 12.35
C ALA A 168 21.88 -0.90 12.80
N ARG A 169 22.53 0.00 12.05
CA ARG A 169 23.82 0.60 12.42
C ARG A 169 23.70 1.50 13.65
N SER A 170 22.67 2.35 13.73
CA SER A 170 22.46 3.21 14.91
C SER A 170 22.05 2.43 16.17
N LEU A 171 21.49 1.23 16.00
CA LEU A 171 21.25 0.26 17.06
C LEU A 171 22.52 -0.51 17.49
N GLY A 172 23.61 -0.43 16.71
CA GLY A 172 24.85 -1.16 16.96
C GLY A 172 24.79 -2.64 16.54
N LEU A 173 23.89 -2.98 15.62
CA LEU A 173 23.65 -4.36 15.16
C LEU A 173 24.44 -4.73 13.92
N VAL A 174 24.88 -3.73 13.15
CA VAL A 174 25.63 -3.90 11.90
C VAL A 174 26.86 -3.02 11.96
N ALA A 175 28.01 -3.57 11.55
CA ALA A 175 29.26 -2.83 11.50
C ALA A 175 29.20 -1.69 10.47
N VAL A 176 29.81 -0.55 10.82
CA VAL A 176 30.07 0.56 9.91
C VAL A 176 31.55 0.49 9.56
N GLU A 177 31.88 0.46 8.27
CA GLU A 177 33.27 0.55 7.83
C GLU A 177 33.87 1.88 8.28
N ARG A 178 35.07 1.84 8.86
CA ARG A 178 35.81 3.03 9.23
C ARG A 178 36.58 3.52 8.01
N ASP A 179 36.34 4.77 7.65
CA ASP A 179 37.07 5.41 6.58
C ASP A 179 38.57 5.44 6.95
N LYS A 180 39.42 4.92 6.06
CA LYS A 180 40.86 4.93 6.27
C LYS A 180 41.37 6.30 5.83
N THR A 181 41.38 7.25 6.77
CA THR A 181 42.10 8.51 6.60
C THR A 181 43.62 8.27 6.66
#